data_AF-A0A821GGZ7-F1
#
_entry.id   AF-A0A821GGZ7-F1
#
_cell.length_a   1.000
_cell.length_b   1.000
_cell.length_c   1.000
_cell.angle_alpha   90.00
_cell.angle_beta   90.00
_cell.angle_gamma   90.00
#
_symmetry.space_group_name_H-M   'P 1'
#
loop_
_entity.id
_entity.type
_entity.pdbx_description
1 polymer ?
#
loop_
_entity_poly.entity_id
_entity_poly.type
_entity_poly.pdbx_seq_one_letter_code
_entity_poly.pdbx_strand_id
1 'polypeptide(L)'
;MRGLSMTLARDIPLFAAYFPAWQFFVLYFSPTGKEADMPMHMTLVGGAFTGIVAWAVSYPFDVIKIRYQAARDHAYKNVWDCAVRSFRMEGWEVFTRGFLPCTLRAIPTNAFTYPVYSFFKTNV
;
A
#
# COMPACT_ATOMS: atom_id res chain seq x y z
N MET A 1 -2.07 -22.62 11.98
CA MET A 1 -2.35 -21.32 11.28
C MET A 1 -1.13 -20.94 10.44
N ARG A 2 -0.98 -21.48 9.22
CA ARG A 2 0.24 -21.30 8.38
C ARG A 2 0.26 -20.02 7.52
N GLY A 3 -0.68 -19.09 7.72
CA GLY A 3 -0.78 -17.84 6.94
C GLY A 3 -0.51 -16.55 7.72
N LEU A 4 -0.56 -16.59 9.06
CA LEU A 4 -0.54 -15.38 9.90
C LEU A 4 0.77 -14.60 9.79
N SER A 5 1.91 -15.30 9.78
CA SER A 5 3.23 -14.68 9.62
C SER A 5 3.38 -13.95 8.29
N MET A 6 2.74 -14.48 7.24
CA MET A 6 2.76 -13.89 5.90
C MET A 6 1.77 -12.73 5.73
N THR A 7 0.81 -12.60 6.64
CA THR A 7 -0.08 -11.44 6.74
C THR A 7 0.61 -10.32 7.53
N LEU A 8 1.18 -10.65 8.69
CA LEU A 8 1.94 -9.70 9.50
C LEU A 8 3.13 -9.09 8.74
N ALA A 9 3.86 -9.91 7.98
CA ALA A 9 4.97 -9.44 7.16
C ALA A 9 4.56 -8.43 6.07
N ARG A 10 3.30 -8.42 5.65
CA ARG A 10 2.74 -7.46 4.68
C ARG A 10 2.21 -6.21 5.39
N ASP A 11 1.52 -6.41 6.51
CA ASP A 11 0.85 -5.33 7.23
C ASP A 11 1.84 -4.42 7.96
N ILE A 12 2.92 -4.97 8.52
CA ILE A 12 3.93 -4.19 9.22
C ILE A 12 4.58 -3.12 8.30
N PRO A 13 5.11 -3.47 7.10
CA PRO A 13 5.62 -2.47 6.16
C PRO A 13 4.56 -1.49 5.66
N LEU A 14 3.33 -1.98 5.44
CA LEU A 14 2.22 -1.16 4.98
C LEU A 14 1.93 -0.02 5.98
N PHE A 15 1.73 -0.36 7.25
CA PHE A 15 1.44 0.63 8.29
C PHE A 15 2.64 1.52 8.60
N ALA A 16 3.85 0.96 8.56
CA ALA A 16 5.09 1.71 8.77
C ALA A 16 5.32 2.77 7.70
N ALA A 17 4.91 2.53 6.45
CA ALA A 17 5.01 3.51 5.37
C ALA A 17 3.83 4.50 5.33
N TYR A 18 2.63 4.02 5.70
CA TYR A 18 1.40 4.80 5.65
C TYR A 18 1.44 6.02 6.60
N PHE A 19 1.78 5.81 7.87
CA PHE A 19 1.74 6.88 8.88
C PHE A 19 2.69 8.05 8.57
N PRO A 20 3.98 7.82 8.29
CA PRO A 20 4.91 8.90 7.96
C PRO A 20 4.55 9.63 6.67
N ALA A 21 4.08 8.90 5.65
CA ALA A 21 3.67 9.50 4.39
C ALA A 21 2.46 10.43 4.56
N TRP A 22 1.50 10.02 5.38
CA TRP A 22 0.36 10.87 5.74
C TRP A 22 0.79 12.09 6.56
N GLN A 23 1.60 11.91 7.61
CA GLN A 23 2.11 13.02 8.41
C GLN A 23 2.90 14.03 7.58
N PHE A 24 3.75 13.55 6.67
CA PHE A 24 4.48 14.42 5.75
C PHE A 24 3.53 15.26 4.89
N PHE A 25 2.44 14.67 4.39
CA PHE A 25 1.44 15.37 3.59
C PHE A 25 0.71 16.44 4.42
N VAL A 26 0.25 16.10 5.62
CA VAL A 26 -0.44 17.03 6.53
C VAL A 26 0.48 18.18 6.93
N LEU A 27 1.74 17.92 7.26
CA LEU A 27 2.68 18.97 7.67
C LEU A 27 3.03 19.92 6.52
N TYR A 28 3.00 19.45 5.28
CA TYR A 28 3.33 20.26 4.12
C TYR A 28 2.15 21.12 3.65
N PHE A 29 0.92 20.59 3.72
CA PHE A 29 -0.28 21.25 3.17
C PHE A 29 -1.22 21.86 4.22
N SER A 30 -1.16 21.48 5.49
CA SER A 30 -1.96 22.10 6.55
C SER A 30 -1.26 23.33 7.14
N PRO A 31 -1.86 24.54 7.12
CA PRO A 31 -1.30 25.74 7.74
C PRO A 31 -1.13 25.61 9.27
N THR A 32 -1.90 24.74 9.92
CA THR A 32 -1.89 24.51 11.38
C THR A 32 -1.29 23.16 11.80
N GLY A 33 -0.85 22.34 10.83
CA GLY A 33 -0.38 20.97 11.10
C GLY A 33 -1.44 19.98 11.62
N LYS A 34 -2.73 20.34 11.56
CA LYS A 34 -3.86 19.49 11.95
C LYS A 34 -4.63 19.00 10.73
N GLU A 35 -5.10 17.75 10.79
CA GLU A 35 -5.92 17.12 9.74
C GLU A 35 -7.29 17.80 9.56
N ALA A 36 -7.86 18.32 10.66
CA ALA A 36 -9.20 18.92 10.67
C ALA A 36 -9.30 20.23 9.86
N ASP A 37 -8.17 20.88 9.58
CA ASP A 37 -8.13 22.16 8.88
C ASP A 37 -8.00 22.00 7.36
N MET A 38 -7.80 20.78 6.85
CA MET A 38 -7.68 20.55 5.41
C MET A 38 -9.05 20.51 4.74
N PRO A 39 -9.22 21.22 3.61
CA PRO A 39 -10.43 21.09 2.81
C PRO A 39 -10.51 19.67 2.22
N MET A 40 -11.74 19.17 2.04
CA MET A 40 -12.02 17.78 1.63
C MET A 40 -11.20 17.33 0.41
N HIS A 41 -11.01 18.19 -0.59
CA HIS A 41 -10.26 17.85 -1.80
C HIS A 41 -8.76 17.59 -1.51
N MET A 42 -8.15 18.32 -0.56
CA MET A 42 -6.76 18.10 -0.16
C MET A 42 -6.59 16.81 0.63
N THR A 43 -7.53 16.50 1.53
CA THR A 43 -7.56 15.23 2.27
C THR A 43 -7.70 14.03 1.33
N LEU A 44 -8.50 14.17 0.26
CA LEU A 44 -8.63 13.14 -0.79
C LEU A 44 -7.31 12.93 -1.55
N VAL A 45 -6.65 14.01 -1.98
CA VAL A 45 -5.37 13.94 -2.69
C VAL A 45 -4.27 13.37 -1.79
N GLY A 46 -4.22 13.78 -0.52
CA GLY A 46 -3.31 13.25 0.48
C GLY A 46 -3.53 11.76 0.71
N GLY A 47 -4.79 11.33 0.80
CA GLY A 47 -5.14 9.92 0.99
C GLY A 47 -4.75 9.07 -0.22
N ALA A 48 -4.90 9.62 -1.43
CA ALA A 48 -4.40 8.99 -2.65
C ALA A 48 -2.86 8.88 -2.66
N PHE A 49 -2.16 9.96 -2.31
CA PHE A 49 -0.69 9.98 -2.23
C PHE A 49 -0.15 9.00 -1.20
N THR A 50 -0.65 9.04 0.03
CA THR A 50 -0.28 8.10 1.09
C THR A 50 -0.58 6.66 0.69
N GLY A 51 -1.72 6.42 0.02
CA GLY A 51 -2.05 5.12 -0.54
C GLY A 51 -0.99 4.66 -1.55
N ILE A 52 -0.61 5.49 -2.50
CA ILE A 52 0.43 5.19 -3.50
C ILE A 52 1.76 4.83 -2.84
N VAL A 53 2.19 5.59 -1.83
CA VAL A 53 3.45 5.35 -1.10
C VAL A 53 3.39 4.03 -0.31
N ALA A 54 2.29 3.78 0.43
CA ALA A 54 2.11 2.53 1.16
C ALA A 54 2.11 1.32 0.21
N TRP A 55 1.42 1.43 -0.92
CA TRP A 55 1.43 0.39 -1.95
C TRP A 55 2.83 0.20 -2.55
N ALA A 56 3.59 1.26 -2.83
CA ALA A 56 4.95 1.13 -3.37
C ALA A 56 5.88 0.31 -2.45
N VAL A 57 5.72 0.45 -1.13
CA VAL A 57 6.52 -0.29 -0.13
C VAL A 57 6.04 -1.73 0.02
N SER A 58 4.73 -1.98 0.00
CA SER A 58 4.16 -3.33 0.17
C SER A 58 4.17 -4.18 -1.11
N TYR A 59 4.14 -3.55 -2.28
CA TYR A 59 4.10 -4.22 -3.57
C TYR A 59 5.23 -5.25 -3.79
N PRO A 60 6.50 -4.98 -3.46
CA PRO A 60 7.54 -5.99 -3.62
C PRO A 60 7.30 -7.24 -2.78
N PHE A 61 6.79 -7.08 -1.56
CA PHE A 61 6.44 -8.21 -0.70
C PHE A 61 5.27 -9.03 -1.29
N ASP A 62 4.27 -8.35 -1.86
CA ASP A 62 3.14 -9.01 -2.52
C ASP A 62 3.59 -9.79 -3.77
N VAL A 63 4.48 -9.23 -4.61
CA VAL A 63 5.03 -9.92 -5.78
C VAL A 63 5.82 -11.17 -5.40
N ILE A 64 6.71 -11.07 -4.40
CA ILE A 64 7.51 -12.21 -3.93
C ILE A 64 6.60 -13.31 -3.37
N LYS A 65 5.56 -12.93 -2.62
CA LYS A 65 4.58 -13.85 -2.05
C LYS A 65 3.82 -14.61 -3.14
N ILE A 66 3.31 -13.91 -4.16
CA ILE A 66 2.59 -14.53 -5.28
C ILE A 66 3.52 -15.48 -6.05
N ARG A 67 4.77 -15.06 -6.34
CA ARG A 67 5.76 -15.93 -7.00
C ARG A 67 6.09 -17.17 -6.19
N TYR A 68 6.25 -17.02 -4.88
CA TYR A 68 6.53 -18.14 -3.99
C TYR A 68 5.35 -19.13 -3.94
N GLN A 69 4.11 -18.64 -3.90
CA GLN A 69 2.89 -19.47 -3.90
C GLN A 69 2.60 -20.13 -5.26
N ALA A 70 2.97 -19.47 -6.37
CA ALA A 70 2.80 -20.00 -7.72
C ALA A 70 3.88 -21.01 -8.12
N ALA A 71 5.03 -21.01 -7.42
CA ALA A 71 6.11 -21.94 -7.69
C ALA A 71 5.73 -23.35 -7.22
N ARG A 72 6.09 -24.38 -8.02
CA ARG A 72 5.89 -25.79 -7.65
C ARG A 72 6.73 -26.12 -6.41
N ASP A 73 6.26 -27.09 -5.62
CA ASP A 73 6.96 -27.54 -4.41
C ASP A 73 8.46 -27.80 -4.68
N HIS A 74 9.30 -27.24 -3.80
CA HIS A 74 10.77 -27.24 -3.85
C HIS A 74 11.50 -26.31 -4.83
N ALA A 75 10.81 -25.39 -5.52
CA ALA A 75 11.51 -24.41 -6.39
C ALA A 75 12.38 -23.38 -5.63
N TYR A 76 12.05 -23.08 -4.36
CA TYR A 76 12.76 -22.11 -3.52
C TYR A 76 12.90 -22.62 -2.08
N LYS A 77 14.06 -22.36 -1.44
CA LYS A 77 14.28 -22.75 -0.04
C LYS A 77 13.50 -21.91 0.95
N ASN A 78 13.37 -20.62 0.68
CA ASN A 78 12.71 -19.62 1.52
C ASN A 78 12.14 -18.49 0.66
N VAL A 79 11.23 -17.70 1.23
CA VAL A 79 10.67 -16.49 0.58
C VAL A 79 11.79 -15.51 0.18
N TRP A 80 12.84 -15.38 1.00
CA TRP A 80 14.01 -14.56 0.72
C TRP A 80 14.86 -15.07 -0.45
N ASP A 81 14.97 -16.39 -0.60
CA ASP A 81 15.68 -17.02 -1.73
C ASP A 81 14.94 -16.76 -3.05
N CYS A 82 13.59 -16.81 -3.01
CA CYS A 82 12.74 -16.40 -4.13
C CYS A 82 12.93 -14.91 -4.48
N ALA A 83 13.01 -14.03 -3.48
CA ALA A 83 13.22 -12.59 -3.68
C ALA A 83 14.55 -12.28 -4.36
N VAL A 84 15.66 -12.82 -3.83
CA VAL A 84 17.01 -12.60 -4.36
C VAL A 84 17.16 -13.18 -5.76
N ARG A 85 16.66 -14.40 -6.01
CA ARG A 85 16.69 -14.99 -7.35
C ARG A 85 15.83 -14.21 -8.35
N SER A 86 14.65 -13.76 -7.95
CA SER A 86 13.78 -12.95 -8.81
C SER A 86 14.44 -11.62 -9.17
N PHE A 87 15.04 -10.93 -8.20
CA PHE A 87 15.79 -9.69 -8.42
C PHE A 87 17.00 -9.90 -9.35
N ARG A 88 17.73 -11.02 -9.19
CA ARG A 88 18.91 -11.31 -10.01
C ARG A 88 18.58 -11.75 -11.44
N MET A 89 17.42 -12.37 -11.67
CA MET A 89 17.03 -12.86 -13.01
C MET A 89 16.30 -11.80 -13.85
N GLU A 90 15.43 -10.99 -13.25
CA GLU A 90 14.56 -10.07 -13.99
C GLU A 90 14.74 -8.59 -13.57
N GLY A 91 15.53 -8.29 -12.54
CA GLY A 91 15.85 -6.93 -12.12
C GLY A 91 14.72 -6.19 -11.39
N TRP A 92 14.85 -4.85 -11.31
CA TRP A 92 13.90 -3.96 -10.62
C TRP A 92 12.54 -3.85 -11.32
N GLU A 93 12.49 -4.17 -12.62
CA GLU A 93 11.29 -4.03 -13.46
C GLU A 93 10.15 -4.98 -13.03
N VAL A 94 10.48 -6.09 -12.37
CA VAL A 94 9.50 -7.00 -11.75
C VAL A 94 8.69 -6.33 -10.66
N PHE A 95 9.31 -5.42 -9.92
CA PHE A 95 8.69 -4.73 -8.79
C PHE A 95 7.85 -3.53 -9.24
N THR A 96 7.94 -3.10 -10.50
CA THR A 96 7.15 -1.99 -11.04
C THR A 96 6.07 -2.46 -12.03
N ARG A 97 6.22 -3.67 -12.62
CA ARG A 97 5.19 -4.33 -13.44
C ARG A 97 3.93 -4.61 -12.61
N GLY A 98 2.94 -3.72 -12.71
CA GLY A 98 1.63 -3.83 -12.05
C GLY A 98 1.34 -2.80 -10.94
N PHE A 99 2.23 -1.83 -10.74
CA PHE A 99 1.96 -0.68 -9.87
C PHE A 99 0.72 0.12 -10.33
N LEU A 100 0.60 0.35 -11.64
CA LEU A 100 -0.51 1.05 -12.28
C LEU A 100 -1.89 0.47 -11.94
N PRO A 101 -2.18 -0.83 -12.14
CA PRO A 101 -3.47 -1.41 -11.78
C PRO A 101 -3.76 -1.38 -10.27
N CYS A 102 -2.74 -1.45 -9.41
CA CYS A 102 -2.91 -1.31 -7.97
C CYS A 102 -3.29 0.11 -7.56
N THR A 103 -2.63 1.13 -8.10
CA THR A 103 -2.97 2.53 -7.89
C THR A 103 -4.36 2.86 -8.45
N LEU A 104 -4.67 2.39 -9.66
CA LEU A 104 -6.00 2.54 -10.27
C LEU A 104 -7.12 1.94 -9.43
N ARG A 105 -6.87 0.83 -8.71
CA ARG A 105 -7.83 0.23 -7.77
C ARG A 105 -7.93 0.99 -6.44
N ALA A 106 -6.82 1.54 -5.94
CA ALA A 106 -6.78 2.26 -4.68
C ALA A 106 -7.56 3.59 -4.73
N ILE A 107 -7.52 4.27 -5.88
CA ILE A 107 -8.21 5.55 -6.11
C ILE A 107 -9.72 5.45 -5.82
N PRO A 108 -10.52 4.57 -6.46
CA PRO A 108 -11.96 4.49 -6.18
C PRO A 108 -12.24 4.05 -4.75
N THR A 109 -11.47 3.09 -4.22
CA THR A 109 -11.68 2.57 -2.85
C THR A 109 -11.53 3.69 -1.81
N ASN A 110 -10.50 4.52 -1.92
CA ASN A 110 -10.29 5.65 -1.01
C ASN A 110 -11.24 6.82 -1.31
N ALA A 111 -11.59 7.05 -2.58
CA ALA A 111 -12.50 8.12 -2.99
C ALA A 111 -13.93 7.93 -2.47
N PHE A 112 -14.44 6.70 -2.38
CA PHE A 112 -15.81 6.44 -1.91
C PHE A 112 -15.93 6.34 -0.38
N THR A 113 -14.86 6.05 0.35
CA THR A 113 -14.93 5.78 1.79
C THR A 113 -15.36 7.01 2.60
N TYR A 114 -14.81 8.19 2.30
CA TYR A 114 -15.15 9.44 3.02
C TYR A 114 -16.54 10.00 2.68
N PRO A 115 -16.95 10.10 1.39
CA PRO A 115 -18.28 10.57 1.03
C PRO A 115 -19.39 9.68 1.60
N VAL A 116 -19.23 8.36 1.53
CA VAL A 116 -20.19 7.41 2.11
C VAL A 116 -20.29 7.61 3.62
N TYR A 117 -19.15 7.75 4.32
CA TYR A 117 -19.16 8.04 5.76
C TYR A 117 -19.86 9.36 6.09
N SER A 118 -19.61 10.42 5.32
CA SER A 118 -20.27 11.72 5.52
C SER A 118 -21.78 11.64 5.30
N PHE A 119 -22.23 10.88 4.31
CA PHE A 119 -23.64 10.69 4.00
C PHE A 119 -24.38 9.97 5.13
N PHE A 120 -23.79 8.91 5.69
CA PHE A 120 -24.37 8.19 6.82
C PHE A 120 -24.37 9.02 8.11
N LYS A 121 -23.32 9.80 8.35
CA LYS A 121 -23.23 10.67 9.54
C LYS A 121 -24.22 11.84 9.50
N THR A 122 -24.67 12.28 8.33
CA THR A 122 -25.67 13.35 8.20
C THR A 122 -27.11 12.85 8.35
N ASN A 123 -27.36 11.54 8.16
CA ASN A 123 -28.71 10.94 8.26
C ASN A 123 -28.97 10.21 9.60
N VAL A 124 -28.06 10.32 10.56
CA VAL A 124 -28.20 9.87 11.96
C VAL A 124 -27.97 11.06 12.88
#